data_AF-A0A1V5BVL7-F1
#
_entry.id   AF-A0A1V5BVL7-F1
#
_cell.length_a   1.000
_cell.length_b   1.000
_cell.length_c   1.000
_cell.angle_alpha   90.00
_cell.angle_beta   90.00
_cell.angle_gamma   90.00
#
_symmetry.space_group_name_H-M   'P 1'
#
loop_
_entity.id
_entity.type
_entity.pdbx_description
1 polymer ?
#
loop_
_entity_poly.entity_id
_entity_poly.type
_entity_poly.pdbx_seq_one_letter_code
_entity_poly.pdbx_strand_id
1 'polypeptide(L)'
;MVSREHDDVPSELKGNDDGQALYGLIRRFFEGKDLEAKSHDKVSADSALAVLKIFAGNRKVQFWDDDDAKNRVINDIDDFLYDELKGKRGIALTTDEMDEIIEDMMQLARSRRLLER
;
A
#
# COMPACT_ATOMS: atom_id res chain seq x y z
N MET A 1 -19.68 -4.80 -24.58
CA MET A 1 -19.43 -5.69 -23.43
C MET A 1 -17.99 -5.44 -23.03
N VAL A 2 -17.74 -4.56 -22.05
CA VAL A 2 -16.37 -4.23 -21.64
C VAL A 2 -16.03 -5.15 -20.48
N SER A 3 -15.34 -6.25 -20.80
CA SER A 3 -14.72 -7.12 -19.84
C SER A 3 -13.65 -6.30 -19.12
N ARG A 4 -13.99 -5.75 -17.95
CA ARG A 4 -12.99 -5.12 -17.06
C ARG A 4 -11.98 -6.19 -16.70
N GLU A 5 -10.80 -6.05 -17.28
CA GLU A 5 -9.63 -6.89 -17.15
C GLU A 5 -9.30 -7.09 -15.66
N HIS A 6 -9.77 -8.21 -15.12
CA HIS A 6 -9.43 -8.71 -13.79
C HIS A 6 -8.14 -9.56 -13.82
N ASP A 7 -7.37 -9.48 -14.90
CA ASP A 7 -6.14 -10.26 -15.10
C ASP A 7 -4.88 -9.54 -14.61
N ASP A 8 -5.00 -8.27 -14.26
CA ASP A 8 -3.89 -7.41 -13.83
C ASP A 8 -3.72 -7.40 -12.30
N VAL A 9 -4.36 -8.34 -11.58
CA VAL A 9 -4.08 -8.56 -10.17
C VAL A 9 -3.02 -9.65 -10.07
N PRO A 10 -1.85 -9.36 -9.47
CA PRO A 10 -0.79 -10.33 -9.27
C PRO A 10 -1.34 -11.60 -8.61
N SER A 11 -0.86 -12.76 -9.06
CA SER A 11 -1.26 -14.05 -8.51
C SER A 11 -1.06 -14.12 -6.99
N GLU A 12 -0.13 -13.34 -6.45
CA GLU A 12 0.20 -13.21 -5.02
C GLU A 12 -0.91 -12.52 -4.20
N LEU A 13 -1.74 -11.68 -4.83
CA LEU A 13 -2.89 -11.00 -4.22
C LEU A 13 -4.22 -11.68 -4.56
N LYS A 14 -4.19 -12.71 -5.41
CA LYS A 14 -5.37 -13.44 -5.86
C LYS A 14 -5.92 -14.28 -4.71
N GLY A 15 -7.05 -13.84 -4.14
CA GLY A 15 -7.67 -14.44 -2.94
C GLY A 15 -7.41 -13.68 -1.63
N ASN A 16 -6.64 -12.58 -1.67
CA ASN A 16 -6.49 -11.66 -0.55
C ASN A 16 -7.25 -10.35 -0.86
N ASP A 17 -8.52 -10.28 -0.45
CA ASP A 17 -9.38 -9.10 -0.63
C ASP A 17 -8.75 -7.82 -0.08
N ASP A 18 -7.99 -7.93 1.01
CA ASP A 18 -7.35 -6.79 1.66
C ASP A 18 -6.17 -6.28 0.82
N GLY A 19 -5.38 -7.20 0.28
CA GLY A 19 -4.26 -6.88 -0.60
C GLY A 19 -4.67 -6.34 -1.96
N GLN A 20 -5.79 -6.82 -2.51
CA GLN A 20 -6.34 -6.29 -3.76
C GLN A 20 -6.77 -4.83 -3.62
N ALA A 21 -7.30 -4.46 -2.46
CA ALA A 21 -7.73 -3.09 -2.21
C ALA A 21 -6.54 -2.13 -2.04
N LEU A 22 -5.49 -2.57 -1.33
CA LEU A 22 -4.24 -1.81 -1.21
C LEU A 22 -3.58 -1.65 -2.57
N TYR A 23 -3.52 -2.72 -3.35
CA TYR A 23 -3.01 -2.68 -4.72
C TYR A 23 -3.80 -1.70 -5.59
N GLY A 24 -5.14 -1.72 -5.55
CA GLY A 24 -5.96 -0.78 -6.32
C GLY A 24 -5.78 0.68 -5.89
N LEU A 25 -5.50 0.92 -4.61
CA LEU A 25 -5.18 2.25 -4.08
C LEU A 25 -3.83 2.75 -4.59
N ILE A 26 -2.80 1.92 -4.42
CA ILE A 26 -1.42 2.22 -4.81
C ILE A 26 -1.30 2.37 -6.33
N ARG A 27 -1.97 1.51 -7.10
CA ARG A 27 -1.98 1.58 -8.57
C ARG A 27 -2.53 2.92 -9.05
N ARG A 28 -3.67 3.37 -8.51
CA ARG A 28 -4.30 4.65 -8.89
C ARG A 28 -3.38 5.84 -8.60
N PHE A 29 -2.67 5.77 -7.48
CA PHE A 29 -1.68 6.78 -7.11
C PHE A 29 -0.52 6.81 -8.12
N PHE A 30 -0.02 5.65 -8.53
CA PHE A 30 1.03 5.56 -9.54
C PHE A 30 0.57 5.82 -10.97
N GLU A 31 -0.70 5.58 -11.33
CA GLU A 31 -1.25 5.92 -12.65
C GLU A 31 -1.12 7.42 -12.95
N GLY A 32 -1.11 8.28 -11.91
CA GLY A 32 -0.82 9.70 -12.04
C GLY A 32 0.67 10.05 -12.25
N LYS A 33 1.57 9.07 -12.12
CA LYS A 33 3.02 9.21 -12.28
C LYS A 33 3.47 8.65 -13.62
N ASP A 34 4.41 9.34 -14.26
CA ASP A 34 5.05 8.93 -15.52
C ASP A 34 6.02 7.75 -15.27
N LEU A 35 5.47 6.58 -14.94
CA LEU A 35 6.20 5.31 -14.90
C LEU A 35 5.68 4.42 -16.03
N GLU A 36 6.52 3.52 -16.51
CA GLU A 36 6.09 2.53 -17.49
C GLU A 36 4.98 1.64 -16.91
N ALA A 37 3.91 1.41 -17.68
CA ALA A 37 2.74 0.62 -17.28
C ALA A 37 3.09 -0.79 -16.77
N LYS A 38 4.15 -1.42 -17.30
CA LYS A 38 4.63 -2.74 -16.83
C LYS A 38 5.31 -2.68 -15.46
N SER A 39 5.90 -1.54 -15.12
CA SER A 39 6.47 -1.31 -13.80
C SER A 39 5.37 -0.97 -12.79
N HIS A 40 4.34 -0.19 -13.18
CA HIS A 40 3.21 0.15 -12.31
C HIS A 40 2.60 -1.07 -11.61
N ASP A 41 2.35 -2.14 -12.37
CA ASP A 41 1.67 -3.32 -11.84
C ASP A 41 2.49 -4.03 -10.76
N LYS A 42 3.74 -4.37 -11.11
CA LYS A 42 4.68 -5.05 -10.21
C LYS A 42 5.02 -4.19 -9.00
N VAL A 43 5.14 -2.88 -9.20
CA VAL A 43 5.42 -1.91 -8.15
C VAL A 43 4.28 -1.89 -7.15
N SER A 44 3.05 -1.74 -7.65
CA SER A 44 1.84 -1.67 -6.82
C SER A 44 1.61 -2.98 -6.06
N ALA A 45 1.90 -4.11 -6.69
CA ALA A 45 1.79 -5.44 -6.11
C ALA A 45 2.70 -5.63 -4.89
N ASP A 46 4.00 -5.38 -5.09
CA ASP A 46 5.04 -5.52 -4.09
C ASP A 46 4.80 -4.57 -2.92
N SER A 47 4.42 -3.32 -3.23
CA SER A 47 4.05 -2.32 -2.23
C SER A 47 2.80 -2.71 -1.44
N ALA A 48 1.75 -3.22 -2.08
CA ALA A 48 0.58 -3.70 -1.37
C ALA A 48 0.92 -4.87 -0.43
N LEU A 49 1.76 -5.81 -0.87
CA LEU A 49 2.19 -6.95 -0.06
C LEU A 49 3.08 -6.55 1.11
N ALA A 50 4.01 -5.62 0.91
CA ALA A 50 4.88 -5.11 1.96
C ALA A 50 4.08 -4.38 3.05
N VAL A 51 3.19 -3.48 2.63
CA VAL A 51 2.31 -2.75 3.54
C VAL A 51 1.37 -3.70 4.30
N LEU A 52 0.80 -4.70 3.62
CA LEU A 52 0.05 -5.77 4.30
C LEU A 52 0.87 -6.51 5.35
N LYS A 53 2.15 -6.81 5.07
CA LYS A 53 3.04 -7.47 6.04
C LYS A 53 3.31 -6.57 7.24
N ILE A 54 3.53 -5.27 7.01
CA ILE A 54 3.69 -4.27 8.09
C ILE A 54 2.45 -4.26 8.97
N PHE A 55 1.24 -4.19 8.38
CA PHE A 55 0.00 -4.23 9.14
C PHE A 55 -0.20 -5.55 9.89
N ALA A 56 0.08 -6.69 9.25
CA ALA A 56 -0.05 -8.00 9.88
C ALA A 56 0.92 -8.18 11.06
N GLY A 57 2.14 -7.63 10.96
CA GLY A 57 3.14 -7.65 12.03
C GLY A 57 2.84 -6.69 13.18
N ASN A 58 2.15 -5.58 12.91
CA ASN A 58 1.77 -4.56 13.89
C ASN A 58 0.33 -4.72 14.42
N ARG A 59 -0.37 -5.81 14.09
CA ARG A 59 -1.73 -6.09 14.55
C ARG A 59 -1.78 -6.18 16.08
N LYS A 60 -2.63 -5.36 16.70
CA LYS A 60 -2.73 -5.25 18.16
C LYS A 60 -4.15 -4.87 18.58
N VAL A 61 -4.59 -5.40 19.73
CA VAL A 61 -5.85 -4.96 20.34
C VAL A 61 -5.77 -3.46 20.69
N GLN A 62 -6.81 -2.70 20.34
CA GLN A 62 -6.85 -1.22 20.48
C GLN A 62 -5.76 -0.46 19.68
N PHE A 63 -5.32 -0.99 18.53
CA PHE A 63 -4.33 -0.31 17.70
C PHE A 63 -4.65 1.18 17.42
N TRP A 64 -5.90 1.53 17.13
CA TRP A 64 -6.25 2.93 16.82
C TRP A 64 -6.18 3.88 18.01
N ASP A 65 -6.23 3.35 19.23
CA ASP A 65 -6.09 4.09 20.49
C ASP A 65 -4.61 4.31 20.86
N ASP A 66 -3.71 3.52 20.27
CA ASP A 66 -2.27 3.51 20.54
C ASP A 66 -1.53 4.38 19.51
N ASP A 67 -1.24 5.63 19.87
CA ASP A 67 -0.49 6.57 19.02
C ASP A 67 0.94 6.10 18.73
N ASP A 68 1.59 5.39 19.66
CA ASP A 68 2.91 4.80 19.42
C ASP A 68 2.84 3.71 18.34
N ALA A 69 1.79 2.89 18.35
CA ALA A 69 1.58 1.86 17.34
C ALA A 69 1.26 2.45 15.95
N LYS A 70 0.42 3.50 15.90
CA LYS A 70 0.15 4.25 14.65
C LYS A 70 1.42 4.85 14.08
N ASN A 71 2.19 5.59 14.90
CA ASN A 71 3.44 6.21 14.47
C ASN A 71 4.46 5.16 14.01
N ARG A 72 4.52 3.99 14.65
CA ARG A 72 5.38 2.90 14.20
C ARG A 72 5.02 2.42 12.79
N VAL A 73 3.75 2.12 12.55
CA VAL A 73 3.28 1.66 11.23
C VAL A 73 3.49 2.74 10.17
N ILE A 74 3.22 4.00 10.49
CA ILE A 74 3.48 5.13 9.58
C ILE A 74 4.96 5.20 9.21
N ASN A 75 5.87 5.13 10.20
CA ASN A 75 7.31 5.14 9.95
C ASN A 75 7.77 3.90 9.14
N ASP A 76 7.23 2.71 9.43
CA ASP A 76 7.55 1.48 8.66
C ASP A 76 7.11 1.62 7.18
N ILE A 77 5.94 2.21 6.93
CA ILE A 77 5.46 2.47 5.56
C ILE A 77 6.29 3.57 4.91
N ASP A 78 6.60 4.65 5.62
CA ASP A 78 7.43 5.75 5.10
C ASP A 78 8.82 5.26 4.67
N ASP A 79 9.51 4.51 5.53
CA ASP A 79 10.82 3.92 5.23
C ASP A 79 10.74 2.99 4.02
N PHE A 80 9.66 2.21 3.90
CA PHE A 80 9.40 1.38 2.74
C PHE A 80 9.19 2.19 1.46
N LEU A 81 8.36 3.24 1.48
CA LEU A 81 8.14 4.11 0.32
C LEU A 81 9.46 4.80 -0.08
N TYR A 82 10.26 5.21 0.89
CA TYR A 82 11.52 5.88 0.65
C TYR A 82 12.59 4.93 0.10
N ASP A 83 12.84 3.77 0.73
CA ASP A 83 13.85 2.80 0.28
C ASP A 83 13.42 2.10 -1.02
N GLU A 84 12.16 1.65 -1.13
CA GLU A 84 11.72 0.87 -2.28
C GLU A 84 11.36 1.74 -3.48
N LEU A 85 10.53 2.75 -3.29
CA LEU A 85 10.06 3.55 -4.43
C LEU A 85 11.09 4.59 -4.84
N LYS A 86 11.56 5.40 -3.89
CA LYS A 86 12.53 6.45 -4.18
C LYS A 86 13.94 5.88 -4.35
N GLY A 87 14.37 4.95 -3.50
CA GLY A 87 15.70 4.34 -3.53
C GLY A 87 15.88 3.33 -4.66
N LYS A 88 15.13 2.22 -4.66
CA LYS A 88 15.31 1.13 -5.64
C LYS A 88 14.75 1.45 -7.02
N ARG A 89 13.60 2.12 -7.08
CA ARG A 89 12.87 2.37 -8.34
C ARG A 89 13.11 3.75 -8.92
N GLY A 90 13.72 4.67 -8.15
CA GLY A 90 14.01 6.04 -8.60
C GLY A 90 12.76 6.90 -8.81
N ILE A 91 11.64 6.55 -8.16
CA ILE A 91 10.38 7.28 -8.30
C ILE A 91 10.48 8.59 -7.53
N ALA A 92 10.26 9.71 -8.22
CA ALA A 92 10.19 11.02 -7.59
C ALA A 92 8.88 11.16 -6.80
N LEU A 93 8.95 10.82 -5.52
CA LEU A 93 7.89 11.03 -4.53
C LEU A 93 8.27 12.22 -3.67
N THR A 94 7.35 13.17 -3.59
CA THR A 94 7.43 14.27 -2.63
C THR A 94 6.98 13.80 -1.25
N THR A 95 7.36 14.52 -0.20
CA THR A 95 6.93 14.18 1.17
C THR A 95 5.42 14.23 1.32
N ASP A 96 4.77 15.22 0.69
CA ASP A 96 3.30 15.37 0.68
C ASP A 96 2.61 14.14 0.07
N GLU A 97 3.18 13.62 -1.01
CA GLU A 97 2.73 12.41 -1.69
C GLU A 97 2.94 11.13 -0.87
N MET A 98 4.01 11.07 -0.08
CA MET A 98 4.25 9.96 0.86
C MET A 98 3.22 10.00 1.99
N ASP A 99 2.98 11.17 2.59
CA ASP A 99 1.94 11.37 3.59
C ASP A 99 0.55 10.97 3.03
N GLU A 100 0.17 11.46 1.85
CA GLU A 100 -1.13 11.16 1.25
C GLU A 100 -1.35 9.65 1.04
N ILE A 101 -0.37 8.94 0.48
CA ILE A 101 -0.52 7.50 0.24
C ILE A 101 -0.51 6.71 1.56
N ILE A 102 0.28 7.12 2.56
CA ILE A 102 0.28 6.52 3.90
C ILE A 102 -1.10 6.71 4.55
N GLU A 103 -1.67 7.90 4.47
CA GLU A 103 -3.00 8.20 5.00
C GLU A 103 -4.09 7.34 4.33
N ASP A 104 -4.08 7.20 3.01
CA ASP A 104 -5.07 6.40 2.27
C ASP A 104 -4.90 4.90 2.64
N MET A 105 -3.67 4.41 2.77
CA MET A 105 -3.39 3.04 3.25
C MET A 105 -3.92 2.81 4.67
N MET A 106 -3.71 3.76 5.58
CA MET A 106 -4.20 3.70 6.97
C MET A 106 -5.73 3.73 7.03
N GLN A 107 -6.38 4.59 6.24
CA GLN A 107 -7.84 4.63 6.12
C GLN A 107 -8.41 3.31 5.59
N LEU A 108 -7.74 2.70 4.62
CA LEU A 108 -8.15 1.40 4.09
C LEU A 108 -7.97 0.30 5.15
N ALA A 109 -6.84 0.29 5.88
CA ALA A 109 -6.60 -0.64 6.96
C ALA A 109 -7.65 -0.55 8.06
N ARG A 110 -8.11 0.66 8.38
CA ARG A 110 -9.22 0.92 9.30
C ARG A 110 -10.54 0.38 8.78
N SER A 111 -10.87 0.71 7.53
CA SER A 111 -12.13 0.31 6.90
C SER A 111 -12.28 -1.21 6.84
N ARG A 112 -11.17 -1.93 6.66
CA ARG A 112 -11.12 -3.40 6.60
C ARG A 112 -10.76 -4.08 7.92
N ARG A 113 -10.53 -3.30 9.00
CA ARG A 113 -10.10 -3.76 10.32
C ARG A 113 -8.87 -4.67 10.27
N LEU A 114 -7.89 -4.34 9.43
CA LEU A 114 -6.67 -5.16 9.26
C LEU A 114 -5.85 -5.27 10.55
N LEU A 115 -5.93 -4.24 11.40
CA LEU A 115 -5.13 -4.07 12.60
C LEU A 115 -5.85 -4.43 13.91
N GLU A 116 -7.16 -4.74 13.83
CA GLU A 116 -8.03 -4.96 15.01
C GLU A 116 -8.73 -6.33 15.05
N ARG A 117 -8.39 -7.25 14.15
CA ARG A 117 -8.99 -8.58 14.18
C ARG A 117 -8.53 -9.39 15.39
#